data_AF-A0A0H5RAN0-F1
#
_entry.id   AF-A0A0H5RAN0-F1
#
_cell.length_a   1.000
_cell.length_b   1.000
_cell.length_c   1.000
_cell.angle_alpha   90.00
_cell.angle_beta   90.00
_cell.angle_gamma   90.00
#
_symmetry.space_group_name_H-M   'P 1'
#
loop_
_entity.id
_entity.type
_entity.pdbx_description
1 polymer ?
#
loop_
_entity_poly.entity_id
_entity_poly.type
_entity_poly.pdbx_seq_one_letter_code
_entity_poly.pdbx_strand_id
1 'polypeptide(L)'
;AVQATFFTKRSTQMKRNEAGPSQMSNDAKRLKLRNQRKNDRSMAQPLTQRPVKLTSNKAAGTSPQSRLKARSAHLNGSKFRFLNETLYTSTSQDSLDLFRKHPDNFTVYHQGFQAQVSKWPVNPVDFLISYVRRHSQSIVIADFGCGEAKLAKSVPNKVYSFDLVAQDERVIACDIANVPLADHSIKLAIFCLSLMGTNWPDFIREANRVLTNGGILKIVEVRSRIPNIDGFVKMICSFGFKSQDMDKTNVMFVAFTLVKVCRSAQAIPGLTQANLVLKPCLYKKR
;
A
#
# COMPACT_ATOMS: atom_id res chain seq x y z
N ALA A 1 -16.93 -12.01 -67.06
CA ALA A 1 -18.21 -12.14 -66.36
C ALA A 1 -18.09 -11.36 -65.03
N VAL A 2 -18.79 -10.23 -64.80
CA VAL A 2 -20.26 -10.09 -64.55
C VAL A 2 -20.59 -10.72 -63.20
N GLN A 3 -21.12 -10.06 -62.14
CA GLN A 3 -21.59 -8.68 -61.81
C GLN A 3 -21.32 -8.46 -60.30
N ALA A 4 -21.22 -7.28 -59.66
CA ALA A 4 -21.63 -5.88 -59.90
C ALA A 4 -23.11 -5.50 -59.60
N THR A 5 -23.38 -5.07 -58.36
CA THR A 5 -24.48 -4.15 -57.93
C THR A 5 -24.15 -3.65 -56.51
N PHE A 6 -23.80 -2.39 -56.23
CA PHE A 6 -24.58 -1.13 -56.28
C PHE A 6 -25.83 -1.08 -55.39
N PHE A 7 -25.77 -0.25 -54.34
CA PHE A 7 -26.83 0.71 -53.99
C PHE A 7 -26.20 1.97 -53.35
N THR A 8 -26.73 3.17 -53.65
CA THR A 8 -26.16 4.45 -53.23
C THR A 8 -27.26 5.48 -52.91
N LYS A 9 -26.94 6.45 -52.03
CA LYS A 9 -27.69 7.72 -51.76
C LYS A 9 -29.04 7.53 -51.02
N ARG A 10 -29.40 8.39 -50.06
CA ARG A 10 -29.42 9.86 -50.14
C ARG A 10 -29.16 10.59 -48.82
N SER A 11 -28.62 11.79 -48.99
CA SER A 11 -28.55 12.89 -48.02
C SER A 11 -29.85 13.68 -47.93
N THR A 12 -30.14 14.26 -46.77
CA THR A 12 -30.88 15.53 -46.64
C THR A 12 -30.16 16.46 -45.66
N GLN A 13 -30.10 17.75 -46.01
CA GLN A 13 -29.40 18.81 -45.29
C GLN A 13 -30.17 20.11 -45.52
N MET A 14 -30.63 20.79 -44.47
CA MET A 14 -31.06 22.21 -44.37
C MET A 14 -31.58 22.45 -42.93
N LYS A 15 -31.56 23.64 -42.31
CA LYS A 15 -30.76 24.86 -42.49
C LYS A 15 -30.82 25.68 -41.18
N ARG A 16 -29.73 26.42 -40.93
CA ARG A 16 -29.50 27.67 -40.18
C ARG A 16 -30.67 28.48 -39.59
N ASN A 17 -30.41 29.12 -38.43
CA ASN A 17 -30.23 30.58 -38.21
C ASN A 17 -29.59 30.73 -36.80
N GLU A 18 -28.40 31.28 -36.57
CA GLU A 18 -27.90 32.67 -36.73
C GLU A 18 -28.67 33.73 -35.92
N ALA A 19 -28.11 34.14 -34.77
CA ALA A 19 -28.15 35.51 -34.24
C ALA A 19 -27.17 35.72 -33.06
N GLY A 20 -26.54 36.89 -33.03
CA GLY A 20 -25.84 37.52 -31.90
C GLY A 20 -25.42 38.94 -32.34
N PRO A 21 -24.80 39.78 -31.50
CA PRO A 21 -24.58 39.70 -30.05
C PRO A 21 -25.14 40.93 -29.28
N SER A 22 -24.84 41.02 -27.97
CA SER A 22 -24.50 42.25 -27.19
C SER A 22 -25.28 42.57 -25.88
N GLN A 23 -24.47 42.76 -24.83
CA GLN A 23 -24.53 43.71 -23.70
C GLN A 23 -25.51 43.60 -22.50
N MET A 24 -24.87 43.56 -21.31
CA MET A 24 -25.29 44.01 -19.96
C MET A 24 -26.39 43.20 -19.25
N SER A 25 -26.39 43.02 -17.91
CA SER A 25 -25.58 43.65 -16.84
C SER A 25 -25.01 42.65 -15.82
N ASN A 26 -24.02 43.09 -15.04
CA ASN A 26 -23.52 42.37 -13.87
C ASN A 26 -24.46 42.62 -12.67
N ASP A 27 -25.04 41.57 -12.07
CA ASP A 27 -25.39 41.58 -10.63
C ASP A 27 -25.77 40.19 -10.08
N ALA A 28 -24.75 39.36 -9.79
CA ALA A 28 -24.88 38.25 -8.84
C ALA A 28 -23.50 37.77 -8.35
N LYS A 29 -23.39 37.51 -7.03
CA LYS A 29 -22.25 36.84 -6.35
C LYS A 29 -20.97 37.66 -6.11
N ARG A 30 -21.05 38.81 -5.43
CA ARG A 30 -19.91 39.29 -4.61
C ARG A 30 -20.24 40.17 -3.39
N LEU A 31 -21.10 39.70 -2.47
CA LEU A 31 -21.25 40.31 -1.14
C LEU A 31 -21.69 39.27 -0.09
N LYS A 32 -21.11 39.38 1.13
CA LYS A 32 -21.24 38.54 2.34
C LYS A 32 -20.08 37.57 2.66
N LEU A 33 -18.85 38.09 2.65
CA LEU A 33 -17.98 37.88 3.81
C LEU A 33 -18.38 38.86 4.93
N ARG A 34 -17.96 38.56 6.17
CA ARG A 34 -17.98 39.44 7.35
C ARG A 34 -19.35 39.65 8.04
N ASN A 35 -19.69 38.73 8.94
CA ASN A 35 -20.20 39.09 10.28
C ASN A 35 -20.18 37.87 11.22
N GLN A 36 -19.35 37.94 12.28
CA GLN A 36 -19.58 37.41 13.64
C GLN A 36 -18.28 37.52 14.46
N ARG A 37 -18.18 38.56 15.30
CA ARG A 37 -17.23 38.65 16.43
C ARG A 37 -17.80 39.65 17.46
N LYS A 38 -17.80 39.23 18.74
CA LYS A 38 -18.19 40.00 19.94
C LYS A 38 -19.70 40.29 20.03
N ASN A 39 -20.32 40.38 21.21
CA ASN A 39 -19.79 40.43 22.58
C ASN A 39 -20.81 39.81 23.56
N ASP A 40 -20.39 39.37 24.77
CA ASP A 40 -20.96 39.82 26.07
C ASP A 40 -20.47 39.01 27.28
N ARG A 41 -20.53 39.64 28.47
CA ARG A 41 -19.80 39.23 29.69
C ARG A 41 -20.49 39.74 30.96
N SER A 42 -20.71 38.86 31.95
CA SER A 42 -21.08 39.16 33.37
C SER A 42 -22.50 39.75 33.59
N MET A 43 -23.28 39.60 34.68
CA MET A 43 -23.20 39.04 36.06
C MET A 43 -24.62 38.54 36.49
N ALA A 44 -24.97 37.83 37.59
CA ALA A 44 -24.26 37.17 38.71
C ALA A 44 -25.20 36.14 39.45
N GLN A 45 -24.64 35.46 40.46
CA GLN A 45 -25.13 34.82 41.73
C GLN A 45 -26.64 34.73 42.11
N PRO A 46 -27.09 33.72 42.92
CA PRO A 46 -26.47 33.35 44.22
C PRO A 46 -26.35 31.84 44.61
N LEU A 47 -25.79 31.66 45.81
CA LEU A 47 -25.31 30.42 46.45
C LEU A 47 -26.44 29.50 46.98
N THR A 48 -26.28 28.18 46.83
CA THR A 48 -26.88 27.16 47.70
C THR A 48 -25.88 26.03 47.98
N GLN A 49 -26.01 25.35 49.12
CA GLN A 49 -24.99 24.47 49.69
C GLN A 49 -25.34 22.97 49.63
N ARG A 50 -24.29 22.13 49.74
CA ARG A 50 -24.25 20.69 50.11
C ARG A 50 -24.69 19.65 49.05
N PRO A 51 -24.25 18.37 49.17
CA PRO A 51 -23.20 17.82 50.04
C PRO A 51 -22.02 17.16 49.27
N VAL A 52 -20.87 17.07 49.92
CA VAL A 52 -19.71 16.31 49.42
C VAL A 52 -20.00 14.81 49.49
N LYS A 53 -20.09 14.13 48.33
CA LYS A 53 -19.98 12.67 48.27
C LYS A 53 -18.51 12.27 48.24
N LEU A 54 -17.99 11.83 49.39
CA LEU A 54 -16.76 11.05 49.49
C LEU A 54 -16.94 9.70 48.79
N THR A 55 -16.72 9.65 47.48
CA THR A 55 -16.44 8.38 46.79
C THR A 55 -14.94 8.20 46.73
N SER A 56 -14.46 7.19 47.44
CA SER A 56 -13.05 6.81 47.51
C SER A 56 -12.56 6.31 46.15
N ASN A 57 -12.03 7.22 45.33
CA ASN A 57 -11.22 6.84 44.19
C ASN A 57 -9.97 6.10 44.69
N LYS A 58 -10.07 4.76 44.74
CA LYS A 58 -8.90 3.87 44.69
C LYS A 58 -8.22 4.10 43.34
N ALA A 59 -7.41 5.15 43.26
CA ALA A 59 -6.43 5.31 42.21
C ALA A 59 -5.46 4.14 42.34
N ALA A 60 -5.68 3.09 41.54
CA ALA A 60 -4.75 1.98 41.43
C ALA A 60 -3.43 2.53 40.90
N GLY A 61 -2.51 2.83 41.82
CA GLY A 61 -1.23 3.45 41.53
C GLY A 61 -0.41 2.53 40.65
N THR A 62 -0.42 2.78 39.34
CA THR A 62 0.46 2.09 38.40
C THR A 62 1.90 2.25 38.89
N SER A 63 2.56 1.13 39.17
CA SER A 63 3.94 1.12 39.67
C SER A 63 4.83 1.95 38.73
N PRO A 64 5.90 2.62 39.23
CA PRO A 64 6.80 3.38 38.37
C PRO A 64 7.28 2.59 37.15
N GLN A 65 7.55 1.28 37.32
CA GLN A 65 7.93 0.38 36.24
C GLN A 65 6.81 0.12 35.21
N SER A 66 5.54 0.03 35.63
CA SER A 66 4.41 -0.07 34.68
C SER A 66 4.17 1.26 33.93
N ARG A 67 4.37 2.42 34.56
CA ARG A 67 4.35 3.73 33.91
C ARG A 67 5.50 3.89 32.90
N LEU A 68 6.71 3.43 33.23
CA LEU A 68 7.85 3.40 32.31
C LEU A 68 7.61 2.46 31.12
N LYS A 69 7.08 1.25 31.36
CA LYS A 69 6.69 0.31 30.29
C LYS A 69 5.62 0.92 29.37
N ALA A 70 4.58 1.55 29.92
CA ALA A 70 3.54 2.23 29.13
C ALA A 70 4.11 3.40 28.30
N ARG A 71 5.01 4.20 28.87
CA ARG A 71 5.70 5.29 28.15
C ARG A 71 6.59 4.75 27.02
N SER A 72 7.36 3.69 27.28
CA SER A 72 8.19 3.01 26.27
C SER A 72 7.34 2.44 25.12
N ALA A 73 6.26 1.73 25.43
CA ALA A 73 5.32 1.22 24.44
C ALA A 73 4.68 2.35 23.59
N HIS A 74 4.36 3.50 24.20
CA HIS A 74 3.87 4.66 23.48
C HIS A 74 4.92 5.22 22.52
N LEU A 75 6.16 5.41 23.00
CA LEU A 75 7.28 5.94 22.22
C LEU A 75 7.62 5.04 21.03
N ASN A 76 7.70 3.73 21.25
CA ASN A 76 7.90 2.74 20.17
C ASN A 76 6.74 2.77 19.17
N GLY A 77 5.50 2.92 19.64
CA GLY A 77 4.34 3.07 18.76
C GLY A 77 4.38 4.35 17.90
N SER A 78 4.89 5.47 18.42
CA SER A 78 5.14 6.68 17.60
C SER A 78 6.31 6.50 16.63
N LYS A 79 7.42 5.92 17.07
CA LYS A 79 8.60 5.68 16.23
C LYS A 79 8.26 4.72 15.07
N PHE A 80 7.51 3.65 15.33
CA PHE A 80 6.96 2.78 14.30
C PHE A 80 6.12 3.53 13.25
N ARG A 81 5.16 4.36 13.69
CA ARG A 81 4.30 5.11 12.74
C ARG A 81 5.11 6.05 11.86
N PHE A 82 6.09 6.77 12.45
CA PHE A 82 7.01 7.62 11.71
C PHE A 82 7.82 6.81 10.68
N LEU A 83 8.52 5.75 11.11
CA LEU A 83 9.30 4.89 10.22
C LEU A 83 8.45 4.31 9.08
N ASN A 84 7.29 3.75 9.41
CA ASN A 84 6.35 3.22 8.44
C ASN A 84 5.90 4.27 7.42
N GLU A 85 5.61 5.50 7.85
CA GLU A 85 5.28 6.61 6.93
C GLU A 85 6.48 6.96 6.04
N THR A 86 7.67 7.13 6.61
CA THR A 86 8.92 7.39 5.87
C THR A 86 9.15 6.35 4.77
N LEU A 87 9.05 5.05 5.08
CA LEU A 87 9.26 3.95 4.13
C LEU A 87 8.28 3.93 2.95
N TYR A 88 7.09 4.55 3.09
CA TYR A 88 6.14 4.73 1.99
C TYR A 88 6.31 6.05 1.21
N THR A 89 7.06 7.01 1.75
CA THR A 89 7.29 8.34 1.14
C THR A 89 8.69 8.53 0.56
N SER A 90 9.58 7.56 0.78
CA SER A 90 10.98 7.58 0.35
C SER A 90 11.26 6.51 -0.72
N THR A 91 12.40 6.58 -1.39
CA THR A 91 12.85 5.48 -2.26
C THR A 91 13.35 4.28 -1.43
N SER A 92 13.51 3.12 -2.06
CA SER A 92 14.18 1.97 -1.44
C SER A 92 15.63 2.28 -1.04
N GLN A 93 16.36 3.06 -1.84
CA GLN A 93 17.73 3.48 -1.53
C GLN A 93 17.80 4.40 -0.31
N ASP A 94 16.89 5.39 -0.20
CA ASP A 94 16.79 6.23 1.00
C ASP A 94 16.47 5.39 2.26
N SER A 95 15.61 4.37 2.10
CA SER A 95 15.20 3.45 3.15
C SER A 95 16.35 2.55 3.60
N LEU A 96 17.18 2.09 2.65
CA LEU A 96 18.41 1.35 2.91
C LEU A 96 19.40 2.20 3.72
N ASP A 97 19.59 3.47 3.32
CA ASP A 97 20.50 4.38 4.02
C ASP A 97 19.98 4.81 5.40
N LEU A 98 18.66 4.89 5.58
CA LEU A 98 18.02 5.06 6.89
C LEU A 98 18.35 3.90 7.85
N PHE A 99 18.24 2.65 7.39
CA PHE A 99 18.55 1.48 8.20
C PHE A 99 20.05 1.29 8.43
N ARG A 100 20.91 1.61 7.45
CA ARG A 100 22.37 1.64 7.61
C ARG A 100 22.81 2.64 8.69
N LYS A 101 22.24 3.86 8.69
CA LYS A 101 22.55 4.90 9.68
C LYS A 101 22.01 4.56 11.08
N HIS A 102 20.90 3.83 11.15
CA HIS A 102 20.21 3.51 12.40
C HIS A 102 19.66 2.07 12.41
N PRO A 103 20.51 1.04 12.63
CA PRO A 103 20.11 -0.37 12.55
C PRO A 103 18.91 -0.74 13.45
N ASP A 104 18.83 -0.16 14.65
CA ASP A 104 17.71 -0.35 15.59
C ASP A 104 16.34 0.02 15.01
N ASN A 105 16.29 0.88 13.98
CA ASN A 105 15.03 1.25 13.34
C ASN A 105 14.36 0.04 12.68
N PHE A 106 15.12 -0.94 12.19
CA PHE A 106 14.56 -2.15 11.60
C PHE A 106 13.83 -2.98 12.67
N THR A 107 14.48 -3.22 13.82
CA THR A 107 13.86 -3.90 14.97
C THR A 107 12.61 -3.17 15.47
N VAL A 108 12.64 -1.84 15.59
CA VAL A 108 11.47 -1.05 16.00
C VAL A 108 10.35 -1.11 14.95
N TYR A 109 10.70 -1.08 13.66
CA TYR A 109 9.73 -1.23 12.58
C TYR A 109 9.04 -2.60 12.63
N HIS A 110 9.81 -3.70 12.72
CA HIS A 110 9.27 -5.05 12.78
C HIS A 110 8.44 -5.32 14.04
N GLN A 111 8.89 -4.89 15.23
CA GLN A 111 8.09 -4.97 16.45
C GLN A 111 6.75 -4.23 16.31
N GLY A 112 6.77 -3.03 15.73
CA GLY A 112 5.57 -2.26 15.47
C GLY A 112 4.65 -2.93 14.45
N PHE A 113 5.19 -3.46 13.35
CA PHE A 113 4.47 -4.20 12.31
C PHE A 113 3.79 -5.45 12.87
N GLN A 114 4.54 -6.31 13.58
CA GLN A 114 4.01 -7.52 14.24
C GLN A 114 2.86 -7.17 15.20
N ALA A 115 2.99 -6.07 15.96
CA ALA A 115 1.94 -5.57 16.84
C ALA A 115 0.72 -4.94 16.12
N GLN A 116 0.77 -4.75 14.80
CA GLN A 116 -0.40 -4.41 13.97
C GLN A 116 -1.04 -5.66 13.37
N VAL A 117 -0.25 -6.52 12.72
CA VAL A 117 -0.78 -7.71 12.03
C VAL A 117 -1.31 -8.78 12.98
N SER A 118 -0.85 -8.82 14.24
CA SER A 118 -1.42 -9.68 15.29
C SER A 118 -2.87 -9.36 15.66
N LYS A 119 -3.38 -8.19 15.26
CA LYS A 119 -4.78 -7.76 15.47
C LYS A 119 -5.67 -8.05 14.26
N TRP A 120 -5.12 -8.62 13.19
CA TRP A 120 -5.86 -8.91 11.96
C TRP A 120 -6.46 -10.32 12.05
N PRO A 121 -7.65 -10.56 11.45
CA PRO A 121 -8.29 -11.87 11.51
C PRO A 121 -7.49 -12.97 10.79
N VAL A 122 -6.64 -12.58 9.83
CA VAL A 122 -5.68 -13.46 9.15
C VAL A 122 -4.40 -12.66 8.93
N ASN A 123 -3.25 -13.24 9.27
CA ASN A 123 -1.94 -12.69 8.95
C ASN A 123 -1.60 -12.98 7.46
N PRO A 124 -1.14 -11.99 6.68
CA PRO A 124 -0.90 -12.17 5.24
C PRO A 124 0.22 -13.18 4.93
N VAL A 125 1.20 -13.35 5.83
CA VAL A 125 2.26 -14.37 5.67
C VAL A 125 1.70 -15.77 5.90
N ASP A 126 0.79 -15.95 6.85
CA ASP A 126 0.15 -17.26 7.09
C ASP A 126 -0.81 -17.66 5.94
N PHE A 127 -1.46 -16.67 5.32
CA PHE A 127 -2.17 -16.85 4.05
C PHE A 127 -1.22 -17.31 2.92
N LEU A 128 -0.03 -16.71 2.81
CA LEU A 128 0.97 -17.08 1.81
C LEU A 128 1.61 -18.45 2.07
N ILE A 129 1.91 -18.80 3.33
CA ILE A 129 2.36 -20.15 3.72
C ILE A 129 1.32 -21.18 3.28
N SER A 130 0.04 -20.90 3.55
CA SER A 130 -1.07 -21.76 3.14
C SER A 130 -1.20 -21.86 1.60
N TYR A 131 -0.93 -20.77 0.87
CA TYR A 131 -0.90 -20.76 -0.60
C TYR A 131 0.27 -21.59 -1.15
N VAL A 132 1.49 -21.38 -0.65
CA VAL A 132 2.70 -22.10 -1.10
C VAL A 132 2.59 -23.60 -0.83
N ARG A 133 2.09 -24.02 0.34
CA ARG A 133 1.89 -25.45 0.69
C ARG A 133 0.92 -26.21 -0.23
N ARG A 134 0.13 -25.53 -1.07
CA ARG A 134 -0.73 -26.15 -2.11
C ARG A 134 -0.03 -26.34 -3.45
N HIS A 135 1.22 -25.92 -3.59
CA HIS A 135 2.02 -26.06 -4.80
C HIS A 135 3.14 -27.09 -4.60
N SER A 136 3.81 -27.49 -5.70
CA SER A 136 4.95 -28.40 -5.62
C SER A 136 6.08 -27.83 -4.76
N GLN A 137 6.68 -28.68 -3.94
CA GLN A 137 7.86 -28.35 -3.12
C GLN A 137 9.10 -28.04 -3.99
N SER A 138 9.13 -28.50 -5.24
CA SER A 138 10.20 -28.21 -6.21
C SER A 138 10.16 -26.78 -6.77
N ILE A 139 9.12 -25.99 -6.50
CA ILE A 139 9.05 -24.59 -6.92
C ILE A 139 10.05 -23.76 -6.10
N VAL A 140 10.98 -23.12 -6.82
CA VAL A 140 11.90 -22.12 -6.28
C VAL A 140 11.19 -20.77 -6.19
N ILE A 141 11.28 -20.16 -5.00
CA ILE A 141 10.53 -18.96 -4.61
C ILE A 141 11.51 -17.81 -4.36
N ALA A 142 11.13 -16.58 -4.73
CA ALA A 142 11.74 -15.35 -4.25
C ALA A 142 10.73 -14.56 -3.41
N ASP A 143 11.10 -14.21 -2.19
CA ASP A 143 10.29 -13.47 -1.21
C ASP A 143 10.93 -12.07 -1.04
N PHE A 144 10.35 -11.08 -1.71
CA PHE A 144 10.87 -9.72 -1.78
C PHE A 144 10.30 -8.88 -0.63
N GLY A 145 11.15 -8.42 0.29
CA GLY A 145 10.76 -7.76 1.53
C GLY A 145 10.24 -8.77 2.56
N CYS A 146 11.04 -9.82 2.78
CA CYS A 146 10.67 -10.99 3.58
C CYS A 146 10.65 -10.74 5.11
N GLY A 147 11.18 -9.61 5.57
CA GLY A 147 11.39 -9.31 6.99
C GLY A 147 12.18 -10.40 7.71
N GLU A 148 11.57 -10.97 8.74
CA GLU A 148 12.14 -12.01 9.60
C GLU A 148 12.15 -13.43 8.96
N ALA A 149 12.03 -13.51 7.63
CA ALA A 149 12.00 -14.75 6.82
C ALA A 149 10.95 -15.79 7.25
N LYS A 150 9.79 -15.34 7.77
CA LYS A 150 8.74 -16.24 8.30
C LYS A 150 8.23 -17.23 7.24
N LEU A 151 8.15 -16.84 5.96
CA LEU A 151 7.77 -17.77 4.89
C LEU A 151 8.79 -18.90 4.74
N ALA A 152 10.07 -18.58 4.56
CA ALA A 152 11.16 -19.55 4.40
C ALA A 152 11.27 -20.53 5.58
N LYS A 153 10.99 -20.06 6.80
CA LYS A 153 10.95 -20.90 8.01
C LYS A 153 9.77 -21.89 8.07
N SER A 154 8.76 -21.71 7.22
CA SER A 154 7.45 -22.37 7.35
C SER A 154 7.08 -23.29 6.18
N VAL A 155 7.93 -23.39 5.14
CA VAL A 155 7.70 -24.20 3.94
C VAL A 155 8.94 -25.02 3.58
N PRO A 156 8.80 -26.21 2.97
CA PRO A 156 9.95 -27.02 2.53
C PRO A 156 10.55 -26.53 1.21
N ASN A 157 9.89 -25.61 0.51
CA ASN A 157 10.38 -25.01 -0.74
C ASN A 157 11.71 -24.26 -0.53
N LYS A 158 12.55 -24.24 -1.56
CA LYS A 158 13.68 -23.30 -1.61
C LYS A 158 13.15 -21.87 -1.75
N VAL A 159 13.29 -21.07 -0.70
CA VAL A 159 12.94 -19.65 -0.68
C VAL A 159 14.22 -18.81 -0.63
N TYR A 160 14.41 -17.95 -1.62
CA TYR A 160 15.34 -16.83 -1.56
C TYR A 160 14.64 -15.65 -0.88
N SER A 161 15.05 -15.31 0.33
CA SER A 161 14.46 -14.25 1.14
C SER A 161 15.32 -12.99 1.05
N PHE A 162 14.73 -11.88 0.59
CA PHE A 162 15.42 -10.60 0.39
C PHE A 162 14.82 -9.50 1.27
N ASP A 163 15.66 -8.72 1.93
CA ASP A 163 15.25 -7.51 2.66
C ASP A 163 16.40 -6.50 2.77
N LEU A 164 16.13 -5.28 3.20
CA LEU A 164 17.14 -4.23 3.39
C LEU A 164 18.11 -4.55 4.54
N VAL A 165 17.71 -5.40 5.49
CA VAL A 165 18.52 -5.83 6.65
C VAL A 165 18.35 -7.32 6.89
N ALA A 166 19.45 -8.05 7.02
CA ALA A 166 19.43 -9.45 7.42
C ALA A 166 19.40 -9.58 8.96
N GLN A 167 18.25 -9.95 9.52
CA GLN A 167 18.10 -10.38 10.93
C GLN A 167 18.00 -11.90 11.11
N ASP A 168 18.03 -12.66 10.02
CA ASP A 168 18.04 -14.12 10.02
C ASP A 168 19.03 -14.61 8.95
N GLU A 169 19.69 -15.74 9.20
CA GLU A 169 20.65 -16.35 8.26
C GLU A 169 20.09 -16.66 6.87
N ARG A 170 18.75 -16.77 6.74
CA ARG A 170 18.04 -17.00 5.47
C ARG A 170 17.87 -15.72 4.64
N VAL A 171 18.09 -14.55 5.22
CA VAL A 171 17.86 -13.25 4.57
C VAL A 171 19.13 -12.78 3.88
N ILE A 172 19.01 -12.54 2.58
CA ILE A 172 20.02 -11.87 1.77
C ILE A 172 19.74 -10.36 1.86
N ALA A 173 20.67 -9.60 2.45
CA ALA A 173 20.52 -8.16 2.60
C ALA A 173 20.78 -7.43 1.26
N CYS A 174 19.73 -6.89 0.63
CA CYS A 174 19.83 -6.11 -0.60
C CYS A 174 18.61 -5.20 -0.80
N ASP A 175 18.71 -4.23 -1.72
CA ASP A 175 17.53 -3.55 -2.25
C ASP A 175 16.74 -4.53 -3.15
N ILE A 176 15.44 -4.66 -2.91
CA ILE A 176 14.53 -5.51 -3.69
C ILE A 176 14.28 -4.99 -5.12
N ALA A 177 14.78 -3.80 -5.47
CA ALA A 177 14.89 -3.33 -6.84
C ALA A 177 16.02 -4.01 -7.65
N ASN A 178 16.98 -4.68 -7.00
CA ASN A 178 18.10 -5.37 -7.65
C ASN A 178 18.62 -6.52 -6.77
N VAL A 179 18.06 -7.71 -6.94
CA VAL A 179 18.38 -8.91 -6.15
C VAL A 179 19.48 -9.75 -6.82
N PRO A 180 20.38 -10.39 -6.05
CA PRO A 180 21.50 -11.18 -6.58
C PRO A 180 21.05 -12.56 -7.10
N LEU A 181 20.18 -12.55 -8.11
CA LEU A 181 19.68 -13.72 -8.83
C LEU A 181 19.90 -13.55 -10.34
N ALA A 182 20.10 -14.68 -11.03
CA ALA A 182 20.10 -14.70 -12.49
C ALA A 182 18.70 -14.46 -13.07
N ASP A 183 18.66 -13.93 -14.30
CA ASP A 183 17.45 -13.82 -15.10
C ASP A 183 16.76 -15.19 -15.23
N HIS A 184 15.42 -15.20 -15.23
CA HIS A 184 14.63 -16.41 -15.42
C HIS A 184 14.94 -17.59 -14.46
N SER A 185 15.45 -17.33 -13.25
CA SER A 185 15.81 -18.34 -12.25
C SER A 185 14.66 -18.74 -11.29
N ILE A 186 13.58 -17.95 -11.22
CA ILE A 186 12.49 -18.10 -10.24
C ILE A 186 11.19 -18.55 -10.91
N LYS A 187 10.39 -19.34 -10.19
CA LYS A 187 9.06 -19.80 -10.64
C LYS A 187 7.90 -19.13 -9.91
N LEU A 188 8.12 -18.66 -8.69
CA LEU A 188 7.17 -17.87 -7.89
C LEU A 188 7.86 -16.68 -7.22
N ALA A 189 7.49 -15.46 -7.57
CA ALA A 189 7.91 -14.22 -6.90
C ALA A 189 6.79 -13.72 -6.00
N ILE A 190 7.13 -13.31 -4.78
CA ILE A 190 6.18 -12.88 -3.74
C ILE A 190 6.54 -11.47 -3.26
N PHE A 191 5.53 -10.61 -3.18
CA PHE A 191 5.55 -9.37 -2.39
C PHE A 191 4.45 -9.46 -1.33
N CYS A 192 4.82 -9.33 -0.05
CA CYS A 192 3.89 -9.44 1.08
C CYS A 192 3.93 -8.17 1.94
N LEU A 193 3.07 -7.21 1.63
CA LEU A 193 3.05 -5.86 2.23
C LEU A 193 4.39 -5.10 2.04
N SER A 194 5.14 -5.44 1.00
CA SER A 194 6.53 -5.00 0.77
C SER A 194 6.70 -4.05 -0.42
N LEU A 195 5.64 -3.69 -1.14
CA LEU A 195 5.72 -2.64 -2.19
C LEU A 195 5.74 -1.24 -1.56
N MET A 196 6.73 -0.97 -0.70
CA MET A 196 6.75 0.21 0.17
C MET A 196 7.25 1.46 -0.55
N GLY A 197 8.49 1.43 -1.05
CA GLY A 197 9.16 2.60 -1.61
C GLY A 197 8.43 3.23 -2.79
N THR A 198 8.62 4.53 -2.98
CA THR A 198 8.00 5.31 -4.07
C THR A 198 8.35 4.75 -5.46
N ASN A 199 9.51 4.11 -5.59
CA ASN A 199 10.02 3.42 -6.76
C ASN A 199 9.56 1.94 -6.88
N TRP A 200 8.44 1.55 -6.26
CA TRP A 200 7.86 0.20 -6.37
C TRP A 200 7.72 -0.39 -7.80
N PRO A 201 7.57 0.39 -8.89
CA PRO A 201 7.61 -0.18 -10.24
C PRO A 201 8.93 -0.88 -10.57
N ASP A 202 10.04 -0.48 -9.96
CA ASP A 202 11.35 -1.10 -10.15
C ASP A 202 11.36 -2.51 -9.56
N PHE A 203 10.74 -2.71 -8.39
CA PHE A 203 10.59 -4.02 -7.77
C PHE A 203 9.78 -4.97 -8.67
N ILE A 204 8.74 -4.46 -9.37
CA ILE A 204 7.94 -5.26 -10.31
C ILE A 204 8.72 -5.60 -11.59
N ARG A 205 9.57 -4.70 -12.09
CA ARG A 205 10.48 -5.00 -13.20
C ARG A 205 11.52 -6.05 -12.80
N GLU A 206 12.04 -5.96 -11.58
CA GLU A 206 13.02 -6.91 -11.05
C GLU A 206 12.41 -8.30 -10.83
N ALA A 207 11.19 -8.37 -10.28
CA ALA A 207 10.41 -9.59 -10.24
C ALA A 207 10.13 -10.15 -11.64
N ASN A 208 9.91 -9.29 -12.66
CA ASN A 208 9.86 -9.78 -14.04
C ASN A 208 11.19 -10.41 -14.45
N ARG A 209 12.33 -9.71 -14.29
CA ARG A 209 13.66 -10.18 -14.69
C ARG A 209 13.95 -11.59 -14.17
N VAL A 210 13.80 -11.82 -12.87
CA VAL A 210 14.10 -13.13 -12.26
C VAL A 210 13.07 -14.21 -12.58
N LEU A 211 11.83 -13.87 -12.96
CA LEU A 211 10.80 -14.86 -13.27
C LEU A 211 11.04 -15.56 -14.63
N THR A 212 10.89 -16.88 -14.60
CA THR A 212 10.66 -17.70 -15.80
C THR A 212 9.40 -17.26 -16.56
N ASN A 213 9.34 -17.50 -17.86
CA ASN A 213 8.10 -17.33 -18.62
C ASN A 213 7.03 -18.30 -18.08
N GLY A 214 5.80 -17.82 -17.89
CA GLY A 214 4.77 -18.57 -17.17
C GLY A 214 5.08 -18.77 -15.67
N GLY A 215 6.02 -18.00 -15.10
CA GLY A 215 6.22 -17.87 -13.67
C GLY A 215 5.16 -16.98 -13.02
N ILE A 216 4.91 -17.18 -11.73
CA ILE A 216 3.85 -16.51 -10.98
C ILE A 216 4.41 -15.32 -10.21
N LEU A 217 3.73 -14.18 -10.31
CA LEU A 217 3.89 -13.03 -9.43
C LEU A 217 2.69 -12.99 -8.47
N LYS A 218 2.95 -13.17 -7.18
CA LYS A 218 1.96 -13.08 -6.11
C LYS A 218 2.20 -11.79 -5.32
N ILE A 219 1.19 -10.92 -5.28
CA ILE A 219 1.25 -9.66 -4.51
C ILE A 219 0.16 -9.72 -3.46
N VAL A 220 0.50 -9.46 -2.20
CA VAL A 220 -0.45 -9.25 -1.11
C VAL A 220 -0.23 -7.85 -0.56
N GLU A 221 -1.25 -7.01 -0.59
CA GLU A 221 -1.16 -5.60 -0.21
C GLU A 221 -2.39 -5.09 0.54
N VAL A 222 -2.21 -4.12 1.44
CA VAL A 222 -3.29 -3.61 2.30
C VAL A 222 -4.33 -2.87 1.45
N ARG A 223 -5.63 -3.20 1.61
CA ARG A 223 -6.73 -2.69 0.75
C ARG A 223 -6.72 -1.16 0.60
N SER A 224 -6.46 -0.45 1.69
CA SER A 224 -6.45 1.02 1.73
C SER A 224 -5.32 1.67 0.93
N ARG A 225 -4.28 0.93 0.56
CA ARG A 225 -3.19 1.41 -0.30
C ARG A 225 -3.59 1.50 -1.78
N ILE A 226 -4.58 0.73 -2.20
CA ILE A 226 -4.95 0.55 -3.61
C ILE A 226 -6.30 1.23 -3.87
N PRO A 227 -6.34 2.57 -4.10
CA PRO A 227 -7.59 3.29 -4.34
C PRO A 227 -8.23 2.92 -5.70
N ASN A 228 -7.44 2.44 -6.65
CA ASN A 228 -7.88 2.02 -7.98
C ASN A 228 -7.25 0.66 -8.31
N ILE A 229 -7.99 -0.42 -8.02
CA ILE A 229 -7.55 -1.80 -8.24
C ILE A 229 -7.29 -2.07 -9.72
N ASP A 230 -8.18 -1.64 -10.61
CA ASP A 230 -8.07 -1.93 -12.05
C ASP A 230 -6.90 -1.17 -12.68
N GLY A 231 -6.66 0.07 -12.22
CA GLY A 231 -5.48 0.84 -12.59
C GLY A 231 -4.18 0.19 -12.13
N PHE A 232 -4.12 -0.26 -10.87
CA PHE A 232 -2.96 -0.97 -10.31
C PHE A 232 -2.65 -2.25 -11.09
N VAL A 233 -3.66 -3.07 -11.40
CA VAL A 233 -3.50 -4.29 -12.21
C VAL A 233 -3.05 -3.95 -13.63
N LYS A 234 -3.62 -2.92 -14.28
CA LYS A 234 -3.17 -2.46 -15.61
C LYS A 234 -1.70 -2.04 -15.61
N MET A 235 -1.25 -1.35 -14.56
CA MET A 235 0.15 -0.95 -14.42
C MET A 235 1.07 -2.17 -14.25
N ILE A 236 0.73 -3.15 -13.41
CA ILE A 236 1.53 -4.38 -13.31
C ILE A 236 1.56 -5.13 -14.64
N CYS A 237 0.42 -5.25 -15.34
CA CYS A 237 0.35 -5.89 -16.65
C CYS A 237 1.27 -5.19 -17.69
N SER A 238 1.44 -3.86 -17.60
CA SER A 238 2.37 -3.10 -18.46
C SER A 238 3.83 -3.58 -18.35
N PHE A 239 4.23 -4.15 -17.21
CA PHE A 239 5.55 -4.74 -16.96
C PHE A 239 5.64 -6.21 -17.40
N GLY A 240 4.91 -6.64 -18.41
CA GLY A 240 4.99 -8.00 -18.98
C GLY A 240 4.26 -9.07 -18.18
N PHE A 241 3.17 -8.71 -17.51
CA PHE A 241 2.34 -9.63 -16.73
C PHE A 241 0.91 -9.74 -17.29
N LYS A 242 0.21 -10.82 -16.94
CA LYS A 242 -1.23 -10.98 -17.13
C LYS A 242 -1.88 -11.34 -15.80
N SER A 243 -2.93 -10.63 -15.39
CA SER A 243 -3.75 -11.00 -14.24
C SER A 243 -4.41 -12.36 -14.47
N GLN A 244 -4.32 -13.25 -13.48
CA GLN A 244 -4.93 -14.58 -13.49
C GLN A 244 -6.07 -14.68 -12.48
N ASP A 245 -5.86 -14.17 -11.27
CA ASP A 245 -6.80 -14.29 -10.14
C ASP A 245 -6.61 -13.13 -9.14
N MET A 246 -7.64 -12.82 -8.35
CA MET A 246 -7.61 -11.75 -7.35
C MET A 246 -8.55 -12.05 -6.17
N ASP A 247 -7.96 -12.44 -5.04
CA ASP A 247 -8.68 -12.68 -3.79
C ASP A 247 -8.93 -11.36 -3.04
N LYS A 248 -10.20 -10.97 -2.97
CA LYS A 248 -10.72 -9.80 -2.25
C LYS A 248 -11.52 -10.19 -0.99
N THR A 249 -11.44 -11.44 -0.52
CA THR A 249 -12.24 -11.94 0.62
C THR A 249 -11.77 -11.36 1.96
N ASN A 250 -10.46 -11.19 2.14
CA ASN A 250 -9.89 -10.66 3.38
C ASN A 250 -10.21 -9.17 3.57
N VAL A 251 -10.64 -8.76 4.76
CA VAL A 251 -11.03 -7.36 5.04
C VAL A 251 -9.85 -6.39 5.17
N MET A 252 -8.62 -6.88 5.36
CA MET A 252 -7.41 -6.06 5.57
C MET A 252 -6.55 -5.94 4.31
N PHE A 253 -6.39 -7.01 3.54
CA PHE A 253 -5.56 -7.05 2.33
C PHE A 253 -6.30 -7.56 1.08
N VAL A 254 -5.75 -7.29 -0.10
CA VAL A 254 -6.08 -7.98 -1.37
C VAL A 254 -4.89 -8.84 -1.77
N ALA A 255 -5.13 -10.04 -2.28
CA ALA A 255 -4.08 -10.84 -2.91
C ALA A 255 -4.31 -10.94 -4.42
N PHE A 256 -3.27 -10.70 -5.20
CA PHE A 256 -3.26 -10.76 -6.65
C PHE A 256 -2.40 -11.94 -7.11
N THR A 257 -2.88 -12.68 -8.10
CA THR A 257 -2.12 -13.72 -8.79
C THR A 257 -1.96 -13.29 -10.24
N LEU A 258 -0.72 -13.02 -10.66
CA LEU A 258 -0.39 -12.67 -12.05
C LEU A 258 0.64 -13.66 -12.60
N VAL A 259 0.69 -13.79 -13.93
CA VAL A 259 1.61 -14.69 -14.64
C VAL A 259 2.48 -13.85 -15.57
N LYS A 260 3.81 -14.07 -15.55
CA LYS A 260 4.74 -13.46 -16.51
C LYS A 260 4.46 -13.98 -17.91
N VAL A 261 4.21 -13.07 -18.84
CA VAL A 261 3.99 -13.37 -20.26
C VAL A 261 5.21 -13.00 -21.09
N CYS A 262 5.48 -13.73 -22.17
CA CYS A 262 6.56 -13.44 -23.09
C CYS A 262 6.17 -12.27 -24.04
N ARG A 263 6.03 -11.08 -23.46
CA ARG A 263 5.79 -9.80 -24.16
C ARG A 263 6.68 -8.74 -23.53
N SER A 264 7.30 -7.91 -24.37
CA SER A 264 8.01 -6.71 -23.93
C SER A 264 7.07 -5.78 -23.16
N ALA A 265 7.63 -5.05 -22.19
CA ALA A 265 6.86 -4.05 -21.46
C ALA A 265 6.32 -2.97 -22.43
N GLN A 266 5.06 -2.58 -22.26
CA GLN A 266 4.39 -1.63 -23.15
C GLN A 266 3.87 -0.45 -22.34
N ALA A 267 4.23 0.78 -22.75
CA ALA A 267 3.66 1.99 -22.17
C ALA A 267 2.15 2.02 -22.46
N ILE A 268 1.34 2.22 -21.42
CA ILE A 268 -0.13 2.35 -21.54
C ILE A 268 -0.47 3.84 -21.60
N PRO A 269 -1.05 4.35 -22.71
CA PRO A 269 -1.43 5.77 -22.81
C PRO A 269 -2.32 6.24 -21.66
N GLY A 270 -1.99 7.39 -21.07
CA GLY A 270 -2.70 7.97 -19.92
C GLY A 270 -2.40 7.32 -18.56
N LEU A 271 -1.65 6.22 -18.52
CA LEU A 271 -1.31 5.51 -17.29
C LEU A 271 0.07 5.93 -16.76
N THR A 272 0.10 6.99 -15.95
CA THR A 272 1.33 7.44 -15.28
C THR A 272 1.44 6.87 -13.87
N GLN A 273 2.67 6.74 -13.35
CA GLN A 273 2.91 6.36 -11.95
C GLN A 273 2.24 7.34 -10.98
N ALA A 274 2.22 8.64 -11.30
CA ALA A 274 1.54 9.68 -10.53
C ALA A 274 0.02 9.44 -10.37
N ASN A 275 -0.63 8.86 -11.38
CA ASN A 275 -2.07 8.55 -11.33
C ASN A 275 -2.40 7.25 -10.57
N LEU A 276 -1.38 6.46 -10.22
CA LEU A 276 -1.53 5.12 -9.62
C LEU A 276 -0.62 4.89 -8.40
N VAL A 277 -0.20 5.97 -7.73
CA VAL A 277 0.61 5.88 -6.52
C VAL A 277 -0.13 5.06 -5.46
N LEU A 278 0.51 3.98 -4.99
CA LEU A 278 0.05 3.25 -3.81
C LEU A 278 0.07 4.20 -2.61
N LYS A 279 -1.07 4.36 -1.94
CA LYS A 279 -1.13 5.20 -0.73
C LYS A 279 -0.28 4.56 0.38
N PRO A 280 0.32 5.36 1.28
CA PRO A 280 0.97 4.83 2.48
C PRO A 280 0.01 3.97 3.33
N CYS A 281 0.50 2.87 3.92
CA CYS A 281 -0.30 2.11 4.88
C CYS A 281 -0.33 2.82 6.25
N LEU A 282 -1.29 3.73 6.44
CA LEU A 282 -1.43 4.47 7.69
C LEU A 282 -2.14 3.64 8.77
N TYR A 283 -1.36 3.07 9.69
CA TYR A 283 -1.85 2.42 10.91
C TYR A 283 -2.42 3.45 11.91
N LYS A 284 -3.64 3.90 11.64
CA LYS A 284 -4.39 4.82 12.51
C LYS A 284 -4.62 4.20 13.89
N LYS A 285 -4.62 5.03 14.94
CA LYS A 285 -5.20 4.65 16.23
C LYS A 285 -6.69 4.38 15.99
N ARG A 286 -7.16 3.21 16.43
CA ARG A 286 -8.58 2.95 16.70
C ARG A 286 -8.85 3.33 18.15
#